data_AF-A0A2H5ZT23-F1
#
_entry.id   AF-A0A2H5ZT23-F1
#
_cell.length_a   1.000
_cell.length_b   1.000
_cell.length_c   1.000
_cell.angle_alpha   90.00
_cell.angle_beta   90.00
_cell.angle_gamma   90.00
#
_symmetry.space_group_name_H-M   'P 1'
#
loop_
_entity.id
_entity.type
_entity.pdbx_description
1 polymer ?
#
loop_
_entity_poly.entity_id
_entity_poly.type
_entity_poly.pdbx_seq_one_letter_code
_entity_poly.pdbx_strand_id
1 'polypeptide(L)'
;MLAGAILERLGMDPTERAVVMSAIGNHEESHGQPVSAVGAAVILADKSDVHRSRVRNPDPATFDIHDRVNYAVEHSFLRVDERAREITLELTINTEKAPVMEYFEIFLSRMVMCRRAAEHLGCAFKLQINGVRFL
;
A
#
# COMPACT_ATOMS: atom_id res chain seq x y z
N MET A 1 7.15 16.69 -15.58
CA MET A 1 6.37 15.52 -15.11
C MET A 1 5.46 15.03 -16.24
N LEU A 2 5.46 13.73 -16.55
CA LEU A 2 4.69 13.15 -17.66
C LEU A 2 3.16 13.24 -17.44
N ALA A 3 2.68 12.86 -16.25
CA ALA A 3 1.25 12.81 -15.94
C ALA A 3 0.55 14.18 -16.07
N GLY A 4 1.17 15.26 -15.57
CA GLY A 4 0.59 16.60 -15.62
C GLY A 4 0.30 17.09 -17.04
N ALA A 5 1.24 16.88 -17.97
CA ALA A 5 1.08 17.24 -19.37
C ALA A 5 -0.01 16.41 -20.07
N ILE A 6 -0.16 15.13 -19.71
CA ILE A 6 -1.22 14.28 -20.25
C ILE A 6 -2.60 14.76 -19.76
N LEU A 7 -2.75 15.00 -18.45
CA LEU A 7 -4.00 15.47 -17.86
C LEU A 7 -4.41 16.84 -18.41
N GLU A 8 -3.44 17.73 -18.60
CA GLU A 8 -3.66 19.02 -19.25
C GLU A 8 -4.18 18.89 -20.69
N ARG A 9 -3.55 18.04 -21.50
CA ARG A 9 -4.00 17.78 -22.88
C ARG A 9 -5.40 17.16 -22.94
N LEU A 10 -5.79 16.40 -21.92
CA LEU A 10 -7.13 15.83 -21.78
C LEU A 10 -8.17 16.84 -21.25
N GLY A 11 -7.76 18.09 -20.96
CA GLY A 11 -8.67 19.15 -20.53
C GLY A 11 -9.01 19.12 -19.04
N MET A 12 -8.25 18.42 -18.21
CA MET A 12 -8.47 18.40 -16.76
C MET A 12 -8.21 19.79 -16.16
N ASP A 13 -9.13 20.22 -15.30
CA ASP A 13 -9.06 21.50 -14.59
C ASP A 13 -7.74 21.63 -13.80
N PRO A 14 -7.08 22.80 -13.79
CA PRO A 14 -5.82 22.98 -13.09
C PRO A 14 -5.86 22.63 -11.60
N THR A 15 -6.97 22.88 -10.90
CA THR A 15 -7.12 22.57 -9.47
C THR A 15 -7.23 21.08 -9.23
N GLU A 16 -8.05 20.37 -10.01
CA GLU A 16 -8.15 18.90 -9.94
C GLU A 16 -6.81 18.23 -10.31
N ARG A 17 -6.16 18.75 -11.36
CA ARG A 17 -4.84 18.31 -11.78
C ARG A 17 -3.81 18.48 -10.67
N ALA A 18 -3.83 19.59 -9.94
CA ALA A 18 -2.93 19.81 -8.81
C ALA A 18 -3.10 18.76 -7.71
N VAL A 19 -4.34 18.34 -7.42
CA VAL A 19 -4.63 17.26 -6.45
C VAL A 19 -4.02 15.94 -6.91
N VAL A 20 -4.25 15.54 -8.16
CA VAL A 20 -3.70 14.29 -8.73
C VAL A 20 -2.17 14.32 -8.74
N MET A 21 -1.58 15.42 -9.21
CA MET A 21 -0.13 15.56 -9.26
C MET A 21 0.50 15.56 -7.87
N SER A 22 -0.16 16.15 -6.88
CA SER A 22 0.25 16.12 -5.48
C SER A 22 0.24 14.70 -4.92
N ALA A 23 -0.82 13.91 -5.17
CA ALA A 23 -0.88 12.51 -4.76
C ALA A 23 0.23 11.67 -5.42
N ILE A 24 0.46 11.83 -6.72
CA ILE A 24 1.54 11.15 -7.44
C ILE A 24 2.91 11.54 -6.88
N GLY A 25 3.15 12.81 -6.59
CA GLY A 25 4.45 13.27 -6.10
C GLY A 25 4.80 12.79 -4.68
N ASN A 26 3.80 12.52 -3.84
CA ASN A 26 3.99 12.32 -2.41
C ASN A 26 3.74 10.87 -1.91
N HIS A 27 3.56 9.88 -2.78
CA HIS A 27 3.31 8.48 -2.37
C HIS A 27 4.56 7.58 -2.38
N GLU A 28 5.75 8.14 -2.58
CA GLU A 28 7.04 7.42 -2.54
C GLU A 28 7.48 7.13 -1.10
N GLU A 29 8.16 6.00 -0.85
CA GLU A 29 8.41 5.50 0.51
C GLU A 29 9.43 6.33 1.31
N SER A 30 10.49 6.81 0.68
CA SER A 30 11.61 7.48 1.35
C SER A 30 11.23 8.88 1.85
N HIS A 31 10.39 9.60 1.10
CA HIS A 31 10.10 11.01 1.33
C HIS A 31 8.62 11.38 1.31
N GLY A 32 7.74 10.46 0.90
CA GLY A 32 6.32 10.74 0.72
C GLY A 32 5.56 11.04 2.02
N GLN A 33 4.55 11.89 1.90
CA GLN A 33 3.65 12.25 2.99
C GLN A 33 2.20 12.35 2.49
N PRO A 34 1.21 11.96 3.32
CA PRO A 34 -0.19 12.17 2.98
C PRO A 34 -0.52 13.67 3.12
N VAL A 35 -0.37 14.43 2.04
CA VAL A 35 -0.60 15.90 2.00
C VAL A 35 -2.03 16.28 1.62
N SER A 36 -2.87 15.30 1.31
CA SER A 36 -4.31 15.46 1.03
C SER A 36 -5.04 14.14 1.27
N ALA A 37 -6.37 14.17 1.38
CA ALA A 37 -7.19 12.97 1.49
C ALA A 37 -6.99 12.01 0.29
N VAL A 38 -6.87 12.55 -0.92
CA VAL A 38 -6.58 11.76 -2.13
C VAL A 38 -5.19 11.14 -2.05
N GLY A 39 -4.17 11.91 -1.63
CA GLY A 39 -2.82 11.39 -1.42
C GLY A 39 -2.76 10.27 -0.38
N ALA A 40 -3.47 10.44 0.73
CA ALA A 40 -3.60 9.42 1.76
C ALA A 40 -4.24 8.13 1.24
N ALA A 41 -5.34 8.24 0.47
CA ALA A 41 -5.98 7.10 -0.15
C ALA A 41 -5.05 6.38 -1.16
N VAL A 42 -4.29 7.12 -1.96
CA VAL A 42 -3.30 6.56 -2.90
C VAL A 42 -2.18 5.82 -2.16
N ILE A 43 -1.65 6.40 -1.08
CA ILE A 43 -0.63 5.74 -0.24
C ILE A 43 -1.17 4.41 0.29
N LEU A 44 -2.37 4.42 0.89
CA LEU A 44 -2.98 3.20 1.41
C LEU A 44 -3.14 2.14 0.31
N ALA A 45 -3.73 2.52 -0.83
CA ALA A 45 -3.96 1.60 -1.94
C ALA A 45 -2.66 0.99 -2.51
N ASP A 46 -1.61 1.80 -2.68
CA ASP A 46 -0.33 1.34 -3.23
C ASP A 46 0.48 0.50 -2.23
N LYS A 47 0.59 0.98 -0.99
CA LYS A 47 1.46 0.38 0.03
C LYS A 47 0.85 -0.85 0.69
N SER A 48 -0.48 -1.02 0.63
CA SER A 48 -1.14 -2.25 1.05
C SER A 48 -1.19 -3.34 -0.02
N ASP A 49 -0.79 -3.04 -1.27
CA ASP A 49 -0.84 -4.00 -2.38
C ASP A 49 0.30 -5.03 -2.29
N VAL A 50 0.13 -5.97 -1.37
CA VAL A 50 0.98 -7.14 -1.18
C VAL A 50 0.14 -8.38 -1.48
N HIS A 51 0.44 -9.06 -2.59
CA HIS A 51 -0.33 -10.22 -3.02
C HIS A 51 0.45 -11.03 -4.06
N ARG A 52 0.21 -12.35 -4.15
CA ARG A 52 0.90 -13.24 -5.10
C ARG A 52 0.79 -12.81 -6.56
N SER A 53 -0.28 -12.13 -6.96
CA SER A 53 -0.47 -11.64 -8.33
C SER A 53 0.47 -10.50 -8.72
N ARG A 54 1.20 -9.92 -7.75
CA ARG A 54 2.25 -8.93 -8.01
C ARG A 54 3.54 -9.57 -8.52
N VAL A 55 3.74 -10.86 -8.27
CA VAL A 55 4.90 -11.61 -8.73
C VAL A 55 4.77 -11.85 -10.22
N ARG A 56 5.65 -11.23 -11.01
CA ARG A 56 5.69 -11.39 -12.47
C ARG A 56 6.70 -12.45 -12.90
N ASN A 57 7.66 -12.76 -12.03
CA ASN A 57 8.63 -13.81 -12.29
C ASN A 57 7.92 -15.18 -12.31
N PRO A 58 7.96 -15.93 -13.44
CA PRO A 58 7.28 -17.21 -13.53
C PRO A 58 8.06 -18.36 -12.90
N ASP A 59 9.34 -18.17 -12.55
CA ASP A 59 10.21 -19.22 -12.03
C ASP A 59 10.50 -19.04 -10.51
N PRO A 60 9.83 -19.82 -9.64
CA PRO A 60 10.04 -19.78 -8.19
C PRO A 60 11.47 -20.02 -7.73
N ALA A 61 12.30 -20.73 -8.51
CA ALA A 61 13.68 -21.00 -8.14
C ALA A 61 14.56 -19.73 -8.18
N THR A 62 14.08 -18.68 -8.86
CA THR A 62 14.81 -17.41 -9.04
C THR A 62 14.19 -16.25 -8.24
N PHE A 63 13.25 -16.55 -7.34
CA PHE A 63 12.60 -15.52 -6.53
C PHE A 63 13.60 -14.81 -5.61
N ASP A 64 13.56 -13.48 -5.65
CA ASP A 64 14.15 -12.68 -4.59
C ASP A 64 13.25 -12.69 -3.34
N ILE A 65 13.63 -11.92 -2.32
CA ILE A 65 12.87 -11.85 -1.07
C ILE A 65 11.47 -11.21 -1.28
N HIS A 66 11.33 -10.26 -2.20
CA HIS A 66 10.05 -9.60 -2.47
C HIS A 66 9.10 -10.56 -3.19
N ASP A 67 9.59 -11.28 -4.20
CA ASP A 67 8.83 -12.27 -4.94
C ASP A 67 8.35 -13.39 -4.00
N ARG A 68 9.25 -13.90 -3.15
CA ARG A 68 8.92 -14.97 -2.20
C ARG A 68 7.84 -14.55 -1.21
N VAL A 69 7.98 -13.37 -0.59
CA VAL A 69 6.97 -12.88 0.37
C VAL A 69 5.64 -12.61 -0.33
N ASN A 70 5.63 -11.92 -1.47
CA ASN A 70 4.39 -11.69 -2.22
C ASN A 70 3.73 -13.01 -2.62
N TYR A 71 4.50 -13.97 -3.13
CA TYR A 71 4.00 -15.28 -3.52
C TYR A 71 3.40 -16.08 -2.35
N ALA A 72 3.95 -15.91 -1.15
CA ALA A 72 3.43 -16.51 0.08
C ALA A 72 2.12 -15.87 0.56
N VAL A 73 1.79 -14.65 0.13
CA VAL A 73 0.51 -14.00 0.48
C VAL A 73 -0.62 -14.59 -0.36
N GLU A 74 -1.44 -15.42 0.28
CA GLU A 74 -2.53 -16.15 -0.35
C GLU A 74 -3.85 -15.39 -0.39
N HIS A 75 -4.04 -14.48 0.55
CA HIS A 75 -5.15 -13.54 0.62
C HIS A 75 -4.63 -12.19 1.08
N SER A 76 -5.14 -11.12 0.48
CA SER A 76 -4.81 -9.74 0.82
C SER A 76 -6.05 -8.87 0.63
N PHE A 77 -6.45 -8.15 1.68
CA PHE A 77 -7.63 -7.31 1.66
C PHE A 77 -7.45 -6.08 2.55
N LEU A 78 -7.76 -4.90 2.02
CA LEU A 78 -7.77 -3.66 2.79
C LEU A 78 -9.21 -3.33 3.19
N ARG A 79 -9.58 -3.60 4.43
CA ARG A 79 -10.90 -3.31 4.98
C ARG A 79 -10.99 -1.88 5.49
N VAL A 80 -12.07 -1.20 5.17
CA VAL A 80 -12.41 0.12 5.72
C VAL A 80 -13.68 0.00 6.57
N ASP A 81 -13.61 0.42 7.82
CA ASP A 81 -14.75 0.51 8.74
C ASP A 81 -14.93 1.96 9.17
N GLU A 82 -15.97 2.60 8.62
CA GLU A 82 -16.31 4.00 8.92
C GLU A 82 -16.73 4.20 10.38
N ARG A 83 -17.46 3.25 10.96
CA ARG A 83 -18.02 3.39 12.31
C ARG A 83 -16.92 3.28 13.35
N ALA A 84 -16.02 2.32 13.17
CA ALA A 84 -14.85 2.14 14.03
C ALA A 84 -13.74 3.18 13.74
N ARG A 85 -13.79 3.83 12.57
CA ARG A 85 -12.70 4.65 12.00
C ARG A 85 -11.40 3.87 11.88
N GLU A 86 -11.50 2.68 11.30
CA GLU A 86 -10.38 1.74 11.17
C GLU A 86 -10.16 1.35 9.71
N ILE A 87 -8.88 1.27 9.32
CA ILE A 87 -8.43 0.72 8.05
C ILE A 87 -7.52 -0.46 8.36
N THR A 88 -7.95 -1.68 8.03
CA THR A 88 -7.23 -2.91 8.38
C THR A 88 -6.71 -3.61 7.14
N LEU A 89 -5.40 -3.83 7.05
CA LEU A 89 -4.80 -4.72 6.04
C LEU A 89 -4.83 -6.15 6.57
N GLU A 90 -5.65 -7.00 5.96
CA GLU A 90 -5.84 -8.41 6.29
C GLU A 90 -5.05 -9.29 5.31
N LEU A 91 -4.05 -10.02 5.82
CA LEU A 91 -3.21 -10.91 5.04
C LEU A 91 -3.34 -12.36 5.55
N THR A 92 -3.38 -13.29 4.60
CA THR A 92 -3.11 -14.71 4.87
C THR A 92 -1.78 -15.06 4.22
N ILE A 93 -0.78 -15.40 5.03
CA ILE A 93 0.56 -15.73 4.59
C ILE A 93 0.81 -17.22 4.83
N ASN A 94 1.17 -17.93 3.77
CA ASN A 94 1.63 -19.31 3.85
C ASN A 94 3.04 -19.35 4.44
N THR A 95 3.13 -19.67 5.74
CA THR A 95 4.38 -19.64 6.50
C THR A 95 5.36 -20.74 6.14
N GLU A 96 4.94 -21.75 5.38
CA GLU A 96 5.85 -22.75 4.81
C GLU A 96 6.66 -22.17 3.62
N LYS A 97 6.11 -21.15 2.94
CA LYS A 97 6.77 -20.46 1.81
C LYS A 97 7.61 -19.27 2.26
N ALA A 98 7.12 -18.49 3.21
CA ALA A 98 7.84 -17.34 3.77
C ALA A 98 7.44 -17.10 5.23
N PRO A 99 8.40 -16.98 6.17
CA PRO A 99 8.13 -16.56 7.54
C PRO A 99 7.50 -15.16 7.60
N VAL A 100 6.65 -14.92 8.61
CA VAL A 100 6.06 -13.58 8.85
C VAL A 100 7.13 -12.51 9.09
N MET A 101 8.29 -12.87 9.64
CA MET A 101 9.39 -11.92 9.83
C MET A 101 9.94 -11.36 8.52
N GLU A 102 10.01 -12.15 7.45
CA GLU A 102 10.46 -11.66 6.15
C GLU A 102 9.49 -10.62 5.55
N TYR A 103 8.19 -10.73 5.86
CA TYR A 103 7.24 -9.69 5.51
C TYR A 103 7.60 -8.37 6.19
N PHE A 104 7.92 -8.39 7.48
CA PHE A 104 8.31 -7.17 8.19
C PHE A 104 9.64 -6.61 7.70
N GLU A 105 10.61 -7.45 7.35
CA GLU A 105 11.91 -7.00 6.81
C GLU A 105 11.76 -6.12 5.57
N ILE A 106 10.78 -6.42 4.71
CA ILE A 106 10.59 -5.71 3.44
C ILE A 106 9.51 -4.63 3.53
N PHE A 107 8.42 -4.89 4.24
CA PHE A 107 7.20 -4.08 4.15
C PHE A 107 6.98 -3.14 5.34
N LEU A 108 7.83 -3.16 6.37
CA LEU A 108 7.61 -2.34 7.56
C LEU A 108 7.54 -0.83 7.24
N SER A 109 8.41 -0.32 6.37
CA SER A 109 8.39 1.09 5.93
C SER A 109 7.02 1.46 5.31
N ARG A 110 6.49 0.57 4.47
CA ARG A 110 5.18 0.71 3.82
C ARG A 110 4.05 0.76 4.84
N MET A 111 4.09 -0.09 5.85
CA MET A 111 3.07 -0.12 6.91
C MET A 111 3.10 1.15 7.77
N VAL A 112 4.29 1.69 8.05
CA VAL A 112 4.42 3.00 8.71
C VAL A 112 3.79 4.11 7.85
N MET A 113 3.96 4.03 6.53
CA MET A 113 3.35 4.98 5.60
C MET A 113 1.82 4.87 5.57
N CYS A 114 1.29 3.64 5.52
CA CYS A 114 -0.15 3.37 5.64
C CYS A 114 -0.72 3.92 6.94
N ARG A 115 -0.02 3.76 8.07
CA ARG A 115 -0.44 4.32 9.35
C ARG A 115 -0.58 5.84 9.30
N ARG A 116 0.43 6.55 8.80
CA ARG A 116 0.38 8.01 8.65
C ARG A 116 -0.73 8.46 7.71
N ALA A 117 -0.97 7.71 6.63
CA ALA A 117 -2.05 8.00 5.70
C ALA A 117 -3.44 7.79 6.32
N ALA A 118 -3.65 6.71 7.08
CA ALA A 118 -4.90 6.51 7.82
C ALA A 118 -5.11 7.62 8.86
N GLU A 119 -4.07 8.02 9.59
CA GLU A 119 -4.13 9.13 10.55
C GLU A 119 -4.54 10.45 9.88
N HIS A 120 -4.04 10.73 8.68
CA HIS A 120 -4.45 11.90 7.90
C HIS A 120 -5.94 11.89 7.53
N LEU A 121 -6.51 10.69 7.36
CA LEU A 121 -7.95 10.51 7.12
C LEU A 121 -8.78 10.46 8.43
N GLY A 122 -8.14 10.61 9.60
CA GLY A 122 -8.80 10.52 10.89
C GLY A 122 -9.16 9.09 11.31
N CYS A 123 -8.47 8.08 10.74
CA CYS A 123 -8.65 6.66 11.02
C CYS A 123 -7.39 6.05 11.67
N ALA A 124 -7.56 4.92 12.36
CA ALA A 124 -6.46 4.06 12.77
C ALA A 124 -6.12 3.05 11.66
N PHE A 125 -4.84 2.76 11.47
CA PHE A 125 -4.39 1.67 10.61
C PHE A 125 -4.05 0.44 11.46
N LYS A 126 -4.50 -0.74 11.02
CA LYS A 126 -4.20 -2.03 11.64
C LYS A 126 -3.66 -3.01 10.62
N LEU A 127 -2.75 -3.87 11.03
CA LEU A 127 -2.28 -4.99 10.23
C LEU A 127 -2.75 -6.29 10.89
N GLN A 128 -3.35 -7.18 10.11
CA GLN A 128 -3.76 -8.50 10.58
C GLN A 128 -3.15 -9.57 9.68
N ILE A 129 -2.30 -10.43 10.24
CA ILE A 129 -1.66 -11.54 9.50
C ILE A 129 -2.08 -12.85 10.15
N ASN A 130 -2.68 -13.75 9.37
CA ASN A 130 -3.12 -15.07 9.84
C ASN A 130 -4.01 -15.00 11.10
N GLY A 131 -4.87 -13.98 11.17
CA GLY A 131 -5.77 -13.75 12.31
C GLY A 131 -5.12 -13.06 13.52
N VAL A 132 -3.80 -12.90 13.55
CA VAL A 132 -3.08 -12.16 14.59
C VAL A 132 -3.03 -10.68 14.21
N ARG A 133 -3.40 -9.81 15.15
CA ARG A 133 -3.39 -8.36 14.96
C ARG A 133 -2.06 -7.76 15.42
N PHE A 134 -1.55 -6.84 14.62
CA PHE A 134 -0.32 -6.09 14.80
C PHE A 134 -0.64 -4.61 14.61
N LEU A 135 -0.24 -3.78 15.58
CA LEU A 135 -0.54 -2.35 15.69
C LEU A 135 -2.04 -2.01 15.81
#